data_AF-A0A939KT73-F1
#
_entry.id   AF-A0A939KT73-F1
#
_cell.length_a   1.000
_cell.length_b   1.000
_cell.length_c   1.000
_cell.angle_alpha   90.00
_cell.angle_beta   90.00
_cell.angle_gamma   90.00
#
_symmetry.space_group_name_H-M   'P 1'
#
loop_
_entity.id
_entity.type
_entity.pdbx_description
1 polymer ?
#
loop_
_entity_poly.entity_id
_entity_poly.type
_entity_poly.pdbx_seq_one_letter_code
_entity_poly.pdbx_strand_id
1 'polypeptide(L)'
;MTEDVVGEGATRDTSEIVAYLDETANTMLDVDGNGTAGALTDGILFLRDALGFEDRALIEGAVSEDATRTTAEAINEHMQSFGMM
;
A
#
# COMPACT_ATOMS: atom_id res chain seq x y z
N MET A 1 -14.91 15.60 -2.52
CA MET A 1 -13.50 15.13 -2.71
C MET A 1 -13.40 14.04 -3.78
N THR A 2 -14.47 13.73 -4.51
CA THR A 2 -14.48 12.71 -5.57
C THR A 2 -15.00 13.24 -6.91
N GLU A 3 -15.24 14.56 -7.04
CA GLU A 3 -15.50 15.15 -8.36
C GLU A 3 -14.24 15.00 -9.22
N ASP A 4 -14.43 14.47 -10.43
CA ASP A 4 -13.41 14.33 -11.50
C ASP A 4 -12.20 13.42 -11.22
N VAL A 5 -12.17 12.63 -10.15
CA VAL A 5 -11.13 11.60 -9.94
C VAL A 5 -11.41 10.29 -10.68
N VAL A 6 -12.63 10.12 -11.18
CA VAL A 6 -13.05 8.90 -11.89
C VAL A 6 -12.91 9.13 -13.40
N GLY A 7 -11.97 8.43 -14.04
CA GLY A 7 -11.69 8.57 -15.47
C GLY A 7 -12.84 8.07 -16.35
N GLU A 8 -12.91 8.57 -17.59
CA GLU A 8 -13.83 8.07 -18.60
C GLU A 8 -13.59 6.56 -18.82
N GLY A 9 -14.62 5.74 -18.55
CA GLY A 9 -14.54 4.27 -18.66
C GLY A 9 -14.24 3.53 -17.35
N ALA A 10 -14.18 4.21 -16.21
CA ALA A 10 -14.12 3.52 -14.92
C ALA A 10 -15.36 2.64 -14.71
N THR A 11 -15.14 1.41 -14.26
CA THR A 11 -16.20 0.42 -14.00
C THR A 11 -16.69 0.44 -12.56
N ARG A 12 -16.06 1.23 -11.69
CA ARG A 12 -16.45 1.43 -10.28
C ARG A 12 -16.88 2.87 -10.05
N ASP A 13 -17.99 3.05 -9.36
CA ASP A 13 -18.38 4.35 -8.82
C ASP A 13 -17.65 4.67 -7.51
N THR A 14 -17.86 5.88 -6.99
CA THR A 14 -17.20 6.33 -5.75
C THR A 14 -17.50 5.40 -4.56
N SER A 15 -18.73 4.92 -4.44
CA SER A 15 -19.13 4.05 -3.32
C SER A 15 -18.48 2.67 -3.41
N GLU A 16 -18.34 2.14 -4.62
CA GLU A 16 -17.64 0.88 -4.88
C GLU A 16 -16.14 0.99 -4.63
N ILE A 17 -15.53 2.13 -4.97
CA ILE A 17 -14.11 2.41 -4.66
C ILE A 17 -13.90 2.45 -3.15
N VAL A 18 -14.74 3.19 -2.42
CA VAL A 18 -14.63 3.28 -0.95
C VAL A 18 -14.81 1.91 -0.31
N ALA A 19 -15.83 1.15 -0.71
CA ALA A 19 -16.06 -0.20 -0.17
C ALA A 19 -14.86 -1.13 -0.40
N TYR A 20 -14.25 -1.08 -1.58
CA TYR A 20 -13.08 -1.89 -1.89
C TYR A 20 -11.84 -1.48 -1.07
N LEU A 21 -11.60 -0.18 -0.91
CA LEU A 21 -10.50 0.32 -0.09
C LEU A 21 -10.68 -0.02 1.39
N ASP A 22 -11.91 0.08 1.92
CA ASP A 22 -12.21 -0.29 3.30
C ASP A 22 -12.01 -1.79 3.56
N GLU A 23 -12.41 -2.65 2.61
CA GLU A 23 -12.20 -4.10 2.71
C GLU A 23 -10.71 -4.48 2.68
N THR A 24 -9.91 -3.73 1.92
CA THR A 24 -8.50 -4.05 1.68
C THR A 24 -7.52 -3.27 2.56
N ALA A 25 -8.00 -2.28 3.32
CA ALA A 25 -7.18 -1.38 4.14
C ALA A 25 -6.22 -2.14 5.06
N ASN A 26 -6.74 -3.00 5.94
CA ASN A 26 -5.90 -3.70 6.94
C ASN A 26 -5.36 -5.04 6.42
N THR A 27 -5.35 -5.25 5.10
CA THR A 27 -4.82 -6.46 4.48
C THR A 27 -3.79 -6.11 3.41
N MET A 28 -4.24 -5.80 2.19
CA MET A 28 -3.37 -5.49 1.07
C MET A 28 -2.63 -4.16 1.28
N LEU A 29 -3.35 -3.13 1.74
CA LEU A 29 -2.83 -1.76 1.85
C LEU A 29 -2.01 -1.52 3.13
N ASP A 30 -2.09 -2.41 4.11
CA ASP A 30 -1.24 -2.45 5.31
C ASP A 30 0.02 -3.26 5.01
N VAL A 31 0.94 -2.60 4.32
CA VAL A 31 2.19 -3.16 3.79
C VAL A 31 3.13 -3.50 4.93
N ASP A 32 3.30 -2.61 5.90
CA ASP A 32 4.20 -2.84 7.05
C ASP A 32 3.56 -3.69 8.15
N GLY A 33 2.25 -3.94 8.07
CA GLY A 33 1.53 -4.85 8.94
C GLY A 33 1.29 -4.31 10.34
N ASN A 34 1.17 -2.99 10.50
CA ASN A 34 0.86 -2.34 11.78
C ASN A 34 -0.64 -2.32 12.11
N GLY A 35 -1.49 -2.85 11.23
CA GLY A 35 -2.94 -2.89 11.37
C GLY A 35 -3.67 -1.64 10.87
N THR A 36 -2.97 -0.74 10.16
CA THR A 36 -3.50 0.49 9.58
C THR A 36 -2.89 0.75 8.21
N ALA A 37 -3.71 0.94 7.17
CA ALA A 37 -3.25 1.49 5.90
C ALA A 37 -2.88 2.98 6.03
N GLY A 38 -1.61 3.26 6.33
CA GLY A 38 -1.05 4.59 6.50
C GLY A 38 -0.41 5.14 5.23
N ALA A 39 -0.83 6.33 4.78
CA ALA A 39 -0.24 6.95 3.59
C ALA A 39 1.27 7.23 3.73
N LEU A 40 1.75 7.55 4.95
CA LEU A 40 3.16 7.87 5.20
C LEU A 40 4.04 6.63 5.28
N THR A 41 3.50 5.50 5.75
CA THR A 41 4.24 4.26 5.95
C THR A 41 4.08 3.38 4.73
N ASP A 42 2.87 2.91 4.49
CA ASP A 42 2.53 1.95 3.44
C ASP A 42 2.57 2.59 2.06
N GLY A 43 2.04 3.80 1.94
CA GLY A 43 2.06 4.54 0.68
C GLY A 43 3.49 4.86 0.21
N ILE A 44 4.41 5.19 1.12
CA ILE A 44 5.82 5.42 0.77
C ILE A 44 6.52 4.11 0.40
N LEU A 45 6.28 3.03 1.13
CA LEU A 45 6.83 1.71 0.81
C LEU A 45 6.42 1.29 -0.60
N PHE A 46 5.13 1.42 -0.93
CA PHE A 46 4.62 1.16 -2.28
C PHE A 46 5.28 2.04 -3.35
N LEU A 47 5.38 3.35 -3.11
CA LEU A 47 6.01 4.27 -4.08
C LEU A 47 7.49 3.97 -4.31
N ARG A 48 8.23 3.61 -3.25
CA ARG A 48 9.64 3.26 -3.35
C ARG A 48 9.83 1.98 -4.15
N ASP A 49 9.02 0.97 -3.88
CA ASP A 49 9.01 -0.27 -4.65
C ASP A 49 8.70 0.01 -6.14
N ALA A 50 7.66 0.78 -6.44
CA ALA A 50 7.29 1.16 -7.81
C ALA A 50 8.38 1.96 -8.55
N LEU A 51 9.27 2.63 -7.82
CA LEU A 51 10.44 3.35 -8.34
C LEU A 51 11.71 2.48 -8.42
N GLY A 52 11.64 1.21 -8.03
CA GLY A 52 12.74 0.24 -8.09
C GLY A 52 13.74 0.35 -6.93
N PHE A 53 13.32 0.86 -5.77
CA PHE A 53 14.16 0.88 -4.58
C PHE A 53 14.19 -0.49 -3.92
N GLU A 54 15.38 -0.97 -3.56
CA GLU A 54 15.59 -2.29 -2.95
C GLU A 54 16.28 -2.17 -1.58
N ASP A 55 16.30 -3.28 -0.85
CA ASP A 55 17.00 -3.45 0.42
C ASP A 55 16.71 -2.30 1.41
N ARG A 56 17.77 -1.68 1.94
CA ARG A 56 17.67 -0.60 2.92
C ARG A 56 16.97 0.63 2.34
N ALA A 57 17.12 0.89 1.05
CA ALA A 57 16.54 2.06 0.40
C ALA A 57 15.01 1.94 0.28
N LEU A 58 14.48 0.71 0.23
CA LEU A 58 13.04 0.44 0.31
C LEU A 58 12.49 0.85 1.68
N ILE A 59 13.12 0.40 2.77
CA ILE A 59 12.52 0.45 4.12
C ILE A 59 12.95 1.64 4.99
N GLU A 60 14.08 2.29 4.69
CA GLU A 60 14.68 3.30 5.58
C GLU A 60 13.75 4.50 5.83
N GLY A 61 13.31 4.64 7.08
CA GLY A 61 12.43 5.73 7.51
C GLY A 61 10.99 5.66 7.01
N ALA A 62 10.56 4.52 6.43
CA ALA A 62 9.19 4.32 5.94
C ALA A 62 8.41 3.25 6.73
N VAL A 63 9.09 2.39 7.48
CA VAL A 63 8.45 1.38 8.34
C VAL A 63 8.02 2.03 9.66
N SER A 64 6.79 1.78 10.09
CA SER A 64 6.27 2.27 11.38
C SER A 64 6.93 1.58 12.59
N GLU A 65 6.82 2.21 13.77
CA GLU A 65 7.37 1.65 15.01
C GLU A 65 6.65 0.35 15.44
N ASP A 66 5.37 0.23 15.12
CA ASP A 66 4.50 -0.91 15.49
C ASP A 66 4.38 -1.95 14.34
N ALA A 67 5.19 -1.82 13.28
CA ALA A 67 5.17 -2.71 12.12
C ALA A 67 5.51 -4.17 12.49
N THR A 68 4.79 -5.10 11.86
CA THR A 68 5.11 -6.54 11.96
C THR A 68 6.00 -7.03 10.82
N ARG A 69 6.10 -6.26 9.73
CA ARG A 69 6.99 -6.50 8.59
C ARG A 69 8.03 -5.37 8.51
N THR A 70 9.23 -5.66 9.01
CA THR A 70 10.29 -4.65 9.19
C THR A 70 11.49 -4.84 8.27
N THR A 71 11.50 -5.88 7.44
CA THR A 71 12.57 -6.17 6.48
C THR A 71 12.10 -5.94 5.04
N ALA A 72 13.03 -5.58 4.16
CA ALA A 72 12.75 -5.43 2.73
C ALA A 72 12.20 -6.74 2.12
N GLU A 73 12.75 -7.88 2.53
CA GLU A 73 12.27 -9.20 2.13
C GLU A 73 10.80 -9.43 2.51
N ALA A 74 10.43 -9.21 3.77
CA ALA A 74 9.04 -9.42 4.23
C ALA A 74 8.04 -8.48 3.54
N ILE A 75 8.46 -7.24 3.26
CA ILE A 75 7.64 -6.28 2.52
C ILE A 75 7.46 -6.72 1.07
N ASN A 76 8.53 -7.16 0.40
CA ASN A 76 8.46 -7.65 -0.97
C ASN A 76 7.60 -8.91 -1.08
N GLU A 77 7.73 -9.85 -0.14
CA GLU A 77 6.87 -11.05 -0.08
C GLU A 77 5.39 -10.68 0.05
N HIS A 78 5.07 -9.70 0.91
CA HIS A 78 3.70 -9.20 1.06
C HIS A 78 3.19 -8.59 -0.24
N MET A 79 3.95 -7.68 -0.86
CA MET A 79 3.56 -7.04 -2.12
C MET A 79 3.37 -8.05 -3.26
N GLN A 80 4.26 -9.05 -3.38
CA GLN A 80 4.14 -10.13 -4.35
C GLN A 80 2.91 -11.01 -4.11
N SER A 81 2.54 -11.27 -2.85
CA SER A 81 1.36 -12.07 -2.51
C SER A 81 0.05 -11.46 -3.03
N PHE A 82 0.02 -10.15 -3.22
CA PHE A 82 -1.11 -9.39 -3.74
C PHE A 82 -1.01 -9.08 -5.24
N GLY A 83 0.02 -9.59 -5.93
CA GLY A 83 0.23 -9.31 -7.35
C GLY A 83 0.53 -7.83 -7.63
N MET A 84 1.08 -7.11 -6.65
CA MET A 84 1.56 -5.73 -6.84
C MET A 84 2.91 -5.69 -7.59
N MET A 85 3.50 -6.86 -7.89
CA MET A 85 4.69 -7.06 -8.73
C MET A 85 4.55 -8.30 -9.61
#